data_AF-A0A7J6VZM3-F1
#
_entry.id   AF-A0A7J6VZM3-F1
#
_cell.length_a   1.000
_cell.length_b   1.000
_cell.length_c   1.000
_cell.angle_alpha   90.00
_cell.angle_beta   90.00
_cell.angle_gamma   90.00
#
_symmetry.space_group_name_H-M   'P 1'
#
loop_
_entity.id
_entity.type
_entity.pdbx_description
1 polymer ?
#
loop_
_entity_poly.entity_id
_entity_poly.type
_entity_poly.pdbx_seq_one_letter_code
_entity_poly.pdbx_strand_id
1 'polypeptide(L)'
;IDERRLKELKEEVKNMLSLAAAAATDSFQALDLIDKIQRLGFAYHFKDEIENILQRVYNDDDHTHFFDQNDRFKNNNYADLCYISLRFRLLRQAGYYVSTDVFKKFKDEKSEFHANLASDVQGMLSLYEASYLGFCGEDIMDEAMGFSTKHLASMLTSCSISSSLVVQAEHALAMPIHSSVERLYAKQYISIYQQQADICQNKTVLYEFAKLDYNALQFLHQKEISEVQA
;
A
#
# COMPACT_ATOMS: atom_id res chain seq x y z
N ILE A 1 -13.92 14.70 -21.16
CA ILE A 1 -13.49 13.41 -20.56
C ILE A 1 -13.93 12.33 -21.54
N ASP A 2 -13.06 11.37 -21.89
CA ASP A 2 -13.46 10.24 -22.72
C ASP A 2 -14.18 9.20 -21.84
N GLU A 3 -15.51 9.34 -21.72
CA GLU A 3 -16.34 8.47 -20.88
C GLU A 3 -16.33 7.02 -21.35
N ARG A 4 -16.14 6.77 -22.66
CA ARG A 4 -16.07 5.43 -23.21
C ARG A 4 -14.78 4.75 -22.74
N ARG A 5 -13.64 5.41 -22.92
CA ARG A 5 -12.34 4.87 -22.46
C ARG A 5 -12.32 4.66 -20.95
N LEU A 6 -12.91 5.57 -20.16
CA LEU A 6 -13.00 5.42 -18.72
C LEU A 6 -13.79 4.16 -18.31
N LYS A 7 -14.90 3.86 -18.99
CA LYS A 7 -15.68 2.63 -18.75
C LYS A 7 -14.89 1.36 -19.15
N GLU A 8 -14.22 1.39 -20.30
CA GLU A 8 -13.37 0.27 -20.75
C GLU A 8 -12.26 -0.04 -19.73
N LEU A 9 -11.52 0.99 -19.29
CA LEU A 9 -10.49 0.86 -18.26
C LEU A 9 -11.04 0.38 -16.92
N LYS A 10 -12.25 0.81 -16.52
CA LYS A 10 -12.89 0.35 -15.28
C LYS A 10 -13.10 -1.16 -15.31
N GLU A 11 -13.60 -1.70 -16.42
CA GLU A 11 -13.79 -3.14 -16.58
C GLU A 11 -12.45 -3.89 -16.63
N GLU A 12 -11.41 -3.32 -17.26
CA GLU A 12 -10.06 -3.89 -17.24
C GLU A 12 -9.51 -4.01 -15.80
N VAL A 13 -9.63 -2.97 -14.98
CA VAL A 13 -9.21 -2.99 -13.56
C VAL A 13 -10.03 -4.00 -12.76
N LYS A 14 -11.35 -4.08 -12.99
CA LYS A 14 -12.23 -5.07 -12.35
C LYS A 14 -11.80 -6.50 -12.68
N ASN A 15 -11.42 -6.76 -13.94
CA ASN A 15 -10.91 -8.06 -14.36
C ASN A 15 -9.57 -8.39 -13.67
N MET A 16 -8.67 -7.42 -13.49
CA MET A 16 -7.44 -7.65 -12.73
C MET A 16 -7.72 -8.05 -11.28
N LEU A 17 -8.65 -7.38 -10.61
CA LEU A 17 -9.07 -7.73 -9.24
C LEU A 17 -9.69 -9.13 -9.18
N SER A 18 -10.54 -9.47 -10.15
CA SER A 18 -11.15 -10.81 -10.25
C SER A 18 -10.10 -11.92 -10.42
N LEU A 19 -9.11 -11.68 -11.30
CA LEU A 19 -7.99 -12.60 -11.50
C LEU A 19 -7.13 -12.74 -10.23
N ALA A 20 -6.84 -11.62 -9.57
CA ALA A 20 -6.09 -11.62 -8.31
C ALA A 20 -6.85 -12.37 -7.20
N ALA A 21 -8.18 -12.23 -7.13
CA ALA A 21 -9.01 -12.95 -6.19
C ALA A 21 -9.05 -14.47 -6.45
N ALA A 22 -8.99 -14.88 -7.73
CA ALA A 22 -9.03 -16.29 -8.14
C ALA A 22 -7.67 -17.00 -8.02
N ALA A 23 -6.57 -16.25 -8.10
CA ALA A 23 -5.21 -16.76 -7.94
C ALA A 23 -4.94 -17.09 -6.46
N ALA A 24 -5.40 -18.26 -6.00
CA ALA A 24 -5.20 -18.77 -4.64
C ALA A 24 -3.73 -18.86 -4.18
N THR A 25 -2.77 -18.63 -5.09
CA THR A 25 -1.34 -18.81 -4.87
C THR A 25 -0.56 -17.53 -4.61
N ASP A 26 -1.08 -16.33 -4.88
CA ASP A 26 -0.32 -15.07 -4.72
C ASP A 26 -1.13 -13.96 -4.02
N SER A 27 -1.28 -14.10 -2.70
CA SER A 27 -1.92 -13.09 -1.85
C SER A 27 -1.18 -11.75 -1.88
N PHE A 28 0.13 -11.72 -2.13
CA PHE A 28 0.90 -10.48 -2.17
C PHE A 28 0.54 -9.65 -3.41
N GLN A 29 0.46 -10.24 -4.60
CA GLN A 29 0.05 -9.53 -5.82
C GLN A 29 -1.34 -8.90 -5.67
N ALA A 30 -2.28 -9.61 -5.04
CA ALA A 30 -3.61 -9.09 -4.78
C ALA A 30 -3.59 -7.88 -3.84
N LEU A 31 -2.83 -7.96 -2.75
CA LEU A 31 -2.67 -6.86 -1.79
C LEU A 31 -1.93 -5.65 -2.41
N ASP A 32 -0.89 -5.89 -3.21
CA ASP A 32 -0.14 -4.84 -3.92
C ASP A 32 -1.02 -4.14 -4.96
N LEU A 33 -1.89 -4.87 -5.66
CA LEU A 33 -2.88 -4.29 -6.56
C LEU A 33 -3.87 -3.40 -5.80
N ILE A 34 -4.41 -3.87 -4.68
CA ILE A 34 -5.31 -3.08 -3.82
C ILE A 34 -4.61 -1.81 -3.34
N ASP A 35 -3.36 -1.92 -2.89
CA ASP A 35 -2.59 -0.78 -2.41
C ASP A 35 -2.42 0.29 -3.49
N LYS A 36 -2.04 -0.12 -4.70
CA LYS A 36 -1.92 0.78 -5.86
C LYS A 36 -3.26 1.47 -6.16
N ILE A 37 -4.37 0.73 -6.16
CA ILE A 37 -5.71 1.26 -6.42
C ILE A 37 -6.13 2.29 -5.35
N GLN A 38 -5.85 2.03 -4.07
CA GLN A 38 -6.10 2.97 -2.98
C GLN A 38 -5.23 4.22 -3.09
N ARG A 39 -3.92 4.06 -3.29
CA ARG A 39 -2.97 5.18 -3.42
C ARG A 39 -3.22 6.03 -4.66
N LEU A 40 -3.71 5.45 -5.75
CA LEU A 40 -4.12 6.18 -6.96
C LEU A 40 -5.48 6.89 -6.80
N GLY A 41 -6.17 6.70 -5.67
CA GLY A 41 -7.34 7.49 -5.27
C GLY A 41 -8.63 7.12 -5.96
N PHE A 42 -8.75 5.90 -6.49
CA PHE A 42 -9.96 5.45 -7.21
C PHE A 42 -10.57 4.15 -6.64
N ALA A 43 -10.13 3.70 -5.47
CA ALA A 43 -10.64 2.49 -4.80
C ALA A 43 -12.15 2.49 -4.57
N TYR A 44 -12.78 3.66 -4.45
CA TYR A 44 -14.22 3.79 -4.26
C TYR A 44 -15.06 3.21 -5.42
N HIS A 45 -14.47 2.97 -6.59
CA HIS A 45 -15.13 2.28 -7.71
C HIS A 45 -15.20 0.75 -7.56
N PHE A 46 -14.39 0.18 -6.66
CA PHE A 46 -14.11 -1.26 -6.57
C PHE A 46 -14.26 -1.80 -5.14
N LYS A 47 -15.15 -1.20 -4.33
CA LYS A 47 -15.29 -1.53 -2.91
C LYS A 47 -15.60 -3.00 -2.69
N ASP A 48 -16.56 -3.54 -3.44
CA ASP A 48 -17.01 -4.93 -3.31
C ASP A 48 -15.90 -5.93 -3.69
N GLU A 49 -15.15 -5.63 -4.77
CA GLU A 49 -14.02 -6.46 -5.21
C GLU A 49 -12.89 -6.45 -4.18
N ILE A 50 -12.56 -5.28 -3.63
CA ILE A 50 -11.52 -5.13 -2.60
C ILE A 50 -11.93 -5.87 -1.32
N GLU A 51 -13.16 -5.68 -0.85
CA GLU A 51 -13.68 -6.33 0.36
C GLU A 51 -13.64 -7.86 0.24
N ASN A 52 -14.05 -8.41 -0.90
CA ASN A 52 -14.01 -9.86 -1.15
C ASN A 52 -12.58 -10.42 -1.10
N ILE A 53 -11.60 -9.70 -1.68
CA ILE A 53 -10.19 -10.12 -1.62
C ILE A 53 -9.68 -10.05 -0.17
N LEU A 54 -9.92 -8.96 0.55
CA LEU A 54 -9.45 -8.81 1.93
C LEU A 54 -10.10 -9.84 2.86
N GLN A 55 -11.38 -10.15 2.67
CA GLN A 55 -12.07 -11.20 3.41
C GLN A 55 -11.42 -12.58 3.19
N ARG A 56 -11.02 -12.92 1.96
CA ARG A 56 -10.28 -14.16 1.67
C ARG A 56 -8.92 -14.16 2.33
N VAL A 57 -8.15 -13.08 2.17
CA VAL A 57 -6.82 -12.93 2.80
C VAL A 57 -6.92 -13.04 4.33
N TYR A 58 -8.02 -12.59 4.93
CA TYR A 58 -8.30 -12.75 6.35
C TYR A 58 -8.68 -14.18 6.72
N ASN A 59 -9.54 -14.84 5.95
CA ASN A 59 -10.05 -16.18 6.26
C ASN A 59 -9.08 -17.33 5.93
N ASP A 60 -8.20 -17.14 4.93
CA ASP A 60 -7.12 -18.10 4.63
C ASP A 60 -6.08 -18.15 5.77
N ASP A 61 -6.16 -17.20 6.70
CA ASP A 61 -5.39 -17.14 7.93
C ASP A 61 -6.01 -18.06 8.98
N ASP A 62 -5.75 -19.37 8.86
CA ASP A 62 -5.78 -20.22 10.04
C ASP A 62 -4.72 -19.65 10.99
N HIS A 63 -5.16 -18.91 12.01
CA HIS A 63 -4.35 -18.13 12.96
C HIS A 63 -3.25 -18.93 13.69
N THR A 64 -3.17 -20.23 13.43
CA THR A 64 -2.22 -21.23 13.90
C THR A 64 -0.99 -21.39 12.98
N HIS A 65 -1.08 -21.07 11.68
CA HIS A 65 -0.04 -21.34 10.69
C HIS A 65 0.72 -20.10 10.18
N PHE A 66 0.47 -18.91 10.71
CA PHE A 66 1.22 -17.70 10.34
C PHE A 66 2.74 -17.84 10.61
N PHE A 67 3.12 -18.67 11.58
CA PHE A 67 4.52 -19.02 11.86
C PHE A 67 5.03 -20.24 11.07
N ASP A 68 4.14 -21.01 10.44
CA ASP A 68 4.44 -22.30 9.79
C ASP A 68 4.47 -22.20 8.25
N GLN A 69 3.75 -21.23 7.65
CA GLN A 69 3.87 -20.90 6.22
C GLN A 69 5.23 -20.29 5.84
N ASN A 70 6.12 -20.10 6.82
CA ASN A 70 7.51 -19.71 6.63
C ASN A 70 8.27 -20.65 5.67
N ASP A 71 7.82 -21.88 5.38
CA ASP A 71 8.47 -22.70 4.35
C ASP A 71 8.48 -22.10 2.93
N ARG A 72 7.60 -21.14 2.60
CA ARG A 72 7.62 -20.47 1.28
C ARG A 72 8.60 -19.30 1.19
N PHE A 73 8.95 -18.67 2.31
CA PHE A 73 9.81 -17.47 2.36
C PHE A 73 11.05 -17.62 3.27
N LYS A 74 11.34 -18.84 3.76
CA LYS A 74 12.43 -19.19 4.70
C LYS A 74 13.83 -18.68 4.32
N ASN A 75 14.04 -18.25 3.08
CA ASN A 75 15.31 -17.74 2.58
C ASN A 75 15.32 -16.24 2.26
N ASN A 76 14.23 -15.48 2.50
CA ASN A 76 14.19 -14.05 2.19
C ASN A 76 13.35 -13.24 3.20
N ASN A 77 13.93 -12.98 4.38
CA ASN A 77 13.33 -12.17 5.45
C ASN A 77 12.85 -10.78 4.99
N TYR A 78 13.34 -10.26 3.85
CA TYR A 78 12.99 -8.95 3.31
C TYR A 78 11.61 -8.93 2.61
N ALA A 79 11.36 -9.89 1.70
CA ALA A 79 10.06 -10.00 1.02
C ALA A 79 8.89 -10.20 2.01
N ASP A 80 9.20 -10.78 3.16
CA ASP A 80 8.29 -11.06 4.26
C ASP A 80 7.86 -9.79 5.02
N LEU A 81 8.76 -8.82 5.22
CA LEU A 81 8.42 -7.57 5.93
C LEU A 81 7.44 -6.71 5.12
N CYS A 82 7.70 -6.54 3.82
CA CYS A 82 6.80 -5.81 2.93
C CYS A 82 5.41 -6.47 2.91
N TYR A 83 5.35 -7.78 2.69
CA TYR A 83 4.08 -8.53 2.67
C TYR A 83 3.30 -8.39 3.98
N ILE A 84 3.95 -8.63 5.13
CA ILE A 84 3.25 -8.61 6.42
C ILE A 84 2.79 -7.21 6.79
N SER A 85 3.63 -6.21 6.58
CA SER A 85 3.26 -4.83 6.86
C SER A 85 2.10 -4.39 5.97
N LEU A 86 2.14 -4.73 4.68
CA LEU A 86 1.07 -4.42 3.73
C LEU A 86 -0.25 -5.11 4.11
N ARG A 87 -0.19 -6.43 4.39
CA ARG A 87 -1.34 -7.22 4.81
C ARG A 87 -1.95 -6.65 6.09
N PHE A 88 -1.14 -6.44 7.12
CA PHE A 88 -1.55 -5.87 8.39
C PHE A 88 -2.26 -4.53 8.17
N ARG A 89 -1.66 -3.65 7.37
CA ARG A 89 -2.22 -2.32 7.09
C ARG A 89 -3.56 -2.40 6.39
N LEU A 90 -3.66 -3.13 5.28
CA LEU A 90 -4.89 -3.23 4.49
C LEU A 90 -6.03 -3.88 5.27
N LEU A 91 -5.75 -4.93 6.05
CA LEU A 91 -6.74 -5.59 6.89
C LEU A 91 -7.26 -4.68 8.00
N ARG A 92 -6.37 -4.00 8.73
CA ARG A 92 -6.79 -3.05 9.78
C ARG A 92 -7.54 -1.86 9.22
N GLN A 93 -7.14 -1.33 8.05
CA GLN A 93 -7.89 -0.28 7.35
C GLN A 93 -9.31 -0.72 6.98
N ALA A 94 -9.50 -1.99 6.65
CA ALA A 94 -10.81 -2.57 6.36
C ALA A 94 -11.60 -2.98 7.62
N GLY A 95 -11.06 -2.77 8.83
CA GLY A 95 -11.73 -3.04 10.10
C GLY A 95 -11.54 -4.46 10.65
N TYR A 96 -10.64 -5.26 10.07
CA TYR A 96 -10.29 -6.57 10.61
C TYR A 96 -9.31 -6.44 11.78
N TYR A 97 -9.50 -7.29 12.79
CA TYR A 97 -8.53 -7.42 13.88
C TYR A 97 -7.34 -8.27 13.41
N VAL A 98 -6.15 -7.68 13.44
CA VAL A 98 -4.87 -8.36 13.19
C VAL A 98 -3.94 -8.02 14.34
N SER A 99 -3.43 -9.01 15.07
CA SER A 99 -2.50 -8.78 16.19
C SER A 99 -1.19 -8.16 15.71
N THR A 100 -0.62 -7.21 16.47
CA THR A 100 0.72 -6.66 16.21
C THR A 100 1.85 -7.66 16.46
N ASP A 101 1.54 -8.80 17.08
CA ASP A 101 2.48 -9.89 17.32
C ASP A 101 3.06 -10.48 16.03
N VAL A 102 2.41 -10.25 14.88
CA VAL A 102 2.95 -10.60 13.56
C VAL A 102 4.32 -9.95 13.30
N PHE A 103 4.63 -8.84 13.96
CA PHE A 103 5.91 -8.15 13.83
C PHE A 103 6.99 -8.66 14.79
N LYS A 104 6.66 -9.50 15.79
CA LYS A 104 7.65 -10.02 16.76
C LYS A 104 8.76 -10.82 16.11
N LYS A 105 8.49 -11.48 14.97
CA LYS A 105 9.50 -12.25 14.23
C LYS A 105 10.60 -11.40 13.58
N PHE A 106 10.37 -10.10 13.45
CA PHE A 106 11.36 -9.15 12.94
C PHE A 106 12.22 -8.56 14.06
N LYS A 107 12.03 -9.01 15.30
CA LYS A 107 12.75 -8.56 16.47
C LYS A 107 13.75 -9.62 16.93
N ASP A 108 14.86 -9.17 17.48
CA ASP A 108 15.89 -10.01 18.07
C ASP A 108 15.58 -10.40 19.53
N GLU A 109 16.49 -11.14 20.15
CA GLU A 109 16.39 -11.57 21.55
C GLU A 109 16.35 -10.39 22.55
N LYS A 110 16.81 -9.21 22.16
CA LYS A 110 16.73 -7.97 22.96
C LYS A 110 15.43 -7.22 22.74
N SER A 111 14.50 -7.78 21.95
CA SER A 111 13.27 -7.11 21.53
C SER A 111 13.54 -5.84 20.72
N GLU A 112 14.56 -5.82 19.87
CA GLU A 112 14.82 -4.73 18.92
C GLU A 112 14.61 -5.22 17.48
N PHE A 113 14.09 -4.36 16.59
CA PHE A 113 13.99 -4.70 15.18
C PHE A 113 15.37 -4.96 14.57
N HIS A 114 15.50 -6.04 13.79
CA HIS A 114 16.79 -6.41 13.22
C HIS A 114 17.32 -5.32 12.28
N ALA A 115 18.55 -4.86 12.54
CA ALA A 115 19.19 -3.81 11.75
C ALA A 115 19.38 -4.18 10.27
N ASN A 116 19.40 -5.47 9.91
CA ASN A 116 19.51 -5.90 8.52
C ASN A 116 18.28 -5.52 7.67
N LEU A 117 17.10 -5.38 8.29
CA LEU A 117 15.85 -4.94 7.63
C LEU A 117 15.99 -3.56 6.99
N ALA A 118 16.93 -2.73 7.46
CA ALA A 118 17.20 -1.40 6.91
C ALA A 118 17.58 -1.40 5.41
N SER A 119 18.06 -2.53 4.90
CA SER A 119 18.39 -2.70 3.47
C SER A 119 17.16 -2.84 2.58
N ASP A 120 16.00 -3.22 3.13
CA ASP A 120 14.75 -3.35 2.40
C ASP A 120 13.92 -2.07 2.49
N VAL A 121 14.15 -1.17 1.54
CA VAL A 121 13.46 0.12 1.46
C VAL A 121 11.94 -0.06 1.30
N GLN A 122 11.50 -1.06 0.54
CA GLN A 122 10.07 -1.28 0.29
C GLN A 122 9.38 -1.86 1.54
N GLY A 123 10.05 -2.79 2.25
CA GLY A 123 9.62 -3.25 3.56
C GLY A 123 9.57 -2.12 4.59
N MET A 124 10.57 -1.22 4.61
CA MET A 124 10.58 -0.05 5.49
C MET A 124 9.42 0.90 5.22
N LEU A 125 9.15 1.22 3.95
CA LEU A 125 8.00 2.02 3.54
C LEU A 125 6.68 1.38 3.98
N SER A 126 6.55 0.07 3.79
CA SER A 126 5.34 -0.66 4.17
C SER A 126 5.15 -0.71 5.69
N LEU A 127 6.22 -0.93 6.45
CA LEU A 127 6.22 -0.94 7.91
C LEU A 127 5.90 0.45 8.48
N TYR A 128 6.48 1.50 7.90
CA TYR A 128 6.20 2.89 8.27
C TYR A 128 4.71 3.21 8.13
N GLU A 129 4.11 2.92 6.96
CA GLU A 129 2.68 3.17 6.75
C GLU A 129 1.79 2.29 7.65
N ALA A 130 2.21 1.05 7.92
CA ALA A 130 1.49 0.15 8.82
C ALA A 130 1.55 0.61 10.29
N SER A 131 2.66 1.22 10.71
CA SER A 131 2.90 1.65 12.09
C SER A 131 1.85 2.62 12.62
N TYR A 132 1.22 3.40 11.73
CA TYR A 132 0.16 4.34 12.05
C TYR A 132 -1.19 3.72 12.42
N LEU A 133 -1.32 2.41 12.31
CA LEU A 133 -2.54 1.69 12.69
C LEU A 133 -2.41 0.99 14.04
N GLY A 134 -1.45 1.37 14.88
CA GLY A 134 -1.32 0.92 16.26
C GLY A 134 -2.35 1.54 17.20
N PHE A 135 -2.76 0.78 18.21
CA PHE A 135 -3.59 1.24 19.33
C PHE A 135 -2.76 1.44 20.59
N CYS A 136 -3.33 2.16 21.57
CA CYS A 136 -2.73 2.28 22.89
C CYS A 136 -2.48 0.90 23.51
N GLY A 137 -1.23 0.64 23.94
CA GLY A 137 -0.80 -0.65 24.48
C GLY A 137 -0.17 -1.59 23.44
N GLU A 138 -0.07 -1.17 22.18
CA GLU A 138 0.66 -1.89 21.13
C GLU A 138 2.05 -1.27 20.88
N ASP A 139 2.89 -1.23 21.92
CA ASP A 139 4.19 -0.52 21.94
C ASP A 139 5.11 -0.90 20.76
N ILE A 140 5.00 -2.12 20.23
CA ILE A 140 5.72 -2.58 19.04
C ILE A 140 5.47 -1.70 17.80
N MET A 141 4.31 -1.04 17.72
CA MET A 141 3.94 -0.15 16.62
C MET A 141 4.65 1.20 16.72
N ASP A 142 4.81 1.74 17.93
CA ASP A 142 5.60 2.94 18.18
C ASP A 142 7.09 2.67 17.88
N GLU A 143 7.59 1.51 18.28
CA GLU A 143 8.94 1.05 17.94
C GLU A 143 9.13 0.87 16.43
N ALA A 144 8.15 0.28 15.73
CA ALA A 144 8.17 0.12 14.28
C ALA A 144 8.18 1.47 13.57
N MET A 145 7.41 2.44 14.07
CA MET A 145 7.39 3.81 13.56
C MET A 145 8.76 4.48 13.72
N GLY A 146 9.34 4.42 14.92
CA GLY A 146 10.66 4.99 15.20
C GLY A 146 11.77 4.36 14.36
N PHE A 147 11.76 3.03 14.24
CA PHE A 147 12.72 2.26 13.46
C PHE A 147 12.64 2.62 11.97
N SER A 148 11.46 2.48 11.37
CA SER A 148 11.26 2.74 9.94
C SER A 148 11.53 4.21 9.57
N THR A 149 11.08 5.16 10.39
CA THR A 149 11.35 6.60 10.20
C THR A 149 12.84 6.88 10.16
N LYS A 150 13.59 6.37 11.13
CA LYS A 150 15.05 6.56 11.22
C LYS A 150 15.75 6.02 9.98
N HIS A 151 15.38 4.83 9.53
CA HIS A 151 16.05 4.19 8.39
C HIS A 151 15.68 4.83 7.04
N LEU A 152 14.41 5.22 6.85
CA LEU A 152 14.00 5.97 5.66
C LEU A 152 14.70 7.34 5.60
N ALA A 153 14.78 8.07 6.73
CA ALA A 153 15.49 9.34 6.78
C ALA A 153 17.00 9.18 6.50
N SER A 154 17.63 8.15 7.08
CA SER A 154 19.05 7.84 6.81
C SER A 154 19.29 7.58 5.33
N MET A 155 18.39 6.82 4.67
CA MET A 155 18.49 6.54 3.24
C MET A 155 18.48 7.84 2.41
N LEU A 156 17.57 8.77 2.71
CA LEU A 156 17.47 10.07 2.01
C LEU A 156 18.76 10.88 2.14
N THR A 157 19.48 10.78 3.26
CA THR A 157 20.77 11.47 3.45
C THR A 157 21.95 10.78 2.76
N SER A 158 21.90 9.46 2.58
CA SER A 158 23.01 8.67 2.03
C SER A 158 22.94 8.44 0.52
N CYS A 159 21.74 8.49 -0.08
CA CYS A 159 21.55 8.23 -1.50
C CYS A 159 21.64 9.52 -2.32
N SER A 160 22.67 9.63 -3.16
CA SER A 160 22.84 10.74 -4.11
C SER A 160 22.07 10.55 -5.43
N ILE A 161 21.47 9.38 -5.65
CA ILE A 161 20.75 9.03 -6.87
C ILE A 161 19.25 8.92 -6.58
N SER A 162 18.45 9.74 -7.27
CA SER A 162 16.99 9.71 -7.21
C SER A 162 16.44 8.44 -7.85
N SER A 163 16.13 7.44 -7.04
CA SER A 163 15.31 6.29 -7.45
C SER A 163 13.83 6.54 -7.14
N SER A 164 12.92 5.82 -7.80
CA SER A 164 11.48 5.92 -7.50
C SER A 164 11.16 5.60 -6.03
N LEU A 165 11.94 4.72 -5.39
CA LEU A 165 11.81 4.37 -3.97
C LEU A 165 12.25 5.50 -3.05
N VAL A 166 13.30 6.25 -3.42
CA VAL A 166 13.73 7.45 -2.68
C VAL A 166 12.65 8.52 -2.72
N VAL A 167 12.05 8.77 -3.88
CA VAL A 167 10.92 9.72 -4.03
C VAL A 167 9.71 9.26 -3.20
N GLN A 168 9.41 7.96 -3.18
CA GLN A 168 8.35 7.42 -2.32
C GLN A 168 8.63 7.59 -0.83
N ALA A 169 9.88 7.37 -0.39
CA ALA A 169 10.28 7.54 0.99
C ALA A 169 10.21 9.01 1.44
N GLU A 170 10.69 9.93 0.60
CA GLU A 170 10.56 11.38 0.84
C GLU A 170 9.09 11.78 0.97
N HIS A 171 8.25 11.30 0.06
CA HIS A 171 6.82 11.56 0.08
C HIS A 171 6.14 10.98 1.33
N ALA A 172 6.41 9.72 1.69
CA ALA A 172 5.80 9.08 2.85
C ALA A 172 6.20 9.78 4.17
N LEU A 173 7.46 10.19 4.30
CA LEU A 173 7.92 10.94 5.48
C LEU A 173 7.30 12.33 5.58
N ALA A 174 7.04 12.99 4.45
CA ALA A 174 6.39 14.30 4.43
C ALA A 174 4.86 14.20 4.63
N MET A 175 4.22 13.20 4.02
CA MET A 175 2.78 13.00 3.95
C MET A 175 2.44 11.50 4.04
N PRO A 176 2.36 10.94 5.25
CA PRO A 176 1.93 9.56 5.47
C PRO A 176 0.51 9.32 4.94
N ILE A 177 0.18 8.11 4.48
CA ILE A 177 -1.15 7.81 3.94
C ILE A 177 -2.25 8.13 4.95
N HIS A 178 -2.09 7.68 6.19
CA HIS A 178 -3.12 7.80 7.23
C HIS A 178 -3.47 9.26 7.62
N SER A 179 -2.54 10.20 7.40
CA SER A 179 -2.71 11.63 7.71
C SER A 179 -3.04 12.48 6.49
N SER A 180 -3.12 11.86 5.31
CA SER A 180 -3.29 12.57 4.04
C SER A 180 -4.75 12.59 3.60
N VAL A 181 -5.19 13.72 3.05
CA VAL A 181 -6.45 13.76 2.29
C VAL A 181 -6.25 12.93 1.02
N GLU A 182 -7.09 11.91 0.82
CA GLU A 182 -6.96 10.92 -0.26
C GLU A 182 -6.71 11.55 -1.64
N ARG A 183 -7.44 12.62 -1.96
CA ARG A 183 -7.28 13.35 -3.23
C ARG A 183 -5.94 14.04 -3.39
N LEU A 184 -5.42 14.65 -2.31
CA LEU A 184 -4.13 15.32 -2.34
C LEU A 184 -3.01 14.27 -2.52
N TYR A 185 -3.11 13.18 -1.76
CA TYR A 185 -2.18 12.05 -1.86
C TYR A 185 -2.17 11.45 -3.27
N ALA A 186 -3.35 11.15 -3.82
CA ALA A 186 -3.50 10.56 -5.14
C ALA A 186 -2.87 11.41 -6.24
N LYS A 187 -3.02 12.74 -6.17
CA LYS A 187 -2.40 13.66 -7.14
C LYS A 187 -0.88 13.48 -7.20
N GLN A 188 -0.22 13.41 -6.04
CA GLN A 188 1.23 13.24 -5.96
C GLN A 188 1.63 11.82 -6.36
N TYR A 189 0.89 10.82 -5.87
CA TYR A 189 1.18 9.43 -6.15
C TYR A 189 1.03 9.07 -7.64
N ILE A 190 0.07 9.65 -8.37
CA ILE A 190 -0.07 9.47 -9.83
C ILE A 190 1.23 9.86 -10.56
N SER A 191 1.87 10.96 -10.16
CA SER A 191 3.15 11.39 -10.76
C SER A 191 4.30 10.43 -10.43
N ILE A 192 4.37 9.96 -9.18
CA ILE A 192 5.38 8.98 -8.76
C ILE A 192 5.18 7.66 -9.52
N TYR A 193 3.94 7.18 -9.60
CA TYR A 193 3.56 5.94 -10.26
C TYR A 193 3.92 5.95 -11.76
N GLN A 194 3.76 7.09 -12.43
CA GLN A 194 4.18 7.27 -13.81
C GLN A 194 5.69 7.03 -14.00
N GLN A 195 6.51 7.53 -13.07
CA GLN A 195 7.97 7.52 -13.15
C GLN A 195 8.62 6.17 -12.80
N GLN A 196 7.88 5.22 -12.22
CA GLN A 196 8.42 3.90 -11.89
C GLN A 196 8.92 3.18 -13.15
N ALA A 197 10.08 2.52 -13.09
CA ALA A 197 10.73 1.94 -14.27
C ALA A 197 9.98 0.72 -14.86
N ASP A 198 9.13 0.06 -14.07
CA ASP A 198 8.37 -1.11 -14.52
C ASP A 198 7.32 -0.68 -15.57
N ILE A 199 7.32 -1.31 -16.74
CA ILE A 199 6.34 -1.08 -17.80
C ILE A 199 5.64 -2.42 -18.04
N CYS A 200 4.50 -2.58 -17.38
CA CYS A 200 3.61 -3.71 -17.59
C CYS A 200 2.21 -3.22 -17.96
N GLN A 201 1.43 -4.07 -18.64
CA GLN A 201 0.07 -3.71 -19.08
C GLN A 201 -0.80 -3.23 -17.92
N ASN A 202 -0.74 -3.93 -16.77
CA ASN A 202 -1.50 -3.58 -15.57
C ASN A 202 -1.19 -2.16 -15.09
N LYS A 203 0.10 -1.78 -15.09
CA LYS A 203 0.51 -0.42 -14.70
C LYS A 203 -0.07 0.63 -15.64
N THR A 204 0.00 0.41 -16.95
CA THR A 204 -0.53 1.34 -17.94
C THR A 204 -2.02 1.57 -17.73
N VAL A 205 -2.79 0.50 -17.52
CA VAL A 205 -4.24 0.57 -17.30
C VAL A 205 -4.56 1.32 -16.00
N LEU A 206 -3.91 0.97 -14.89
CA LEU A 206 -4.12 1.63 -13.59
C LEU A 206 -3.78 3.13 -13.66
N TYR A 207 -2.67 3.48 -14.31
CA TYR A 207 -2.25 4.87 -14.49
C TYR A 207 -3.23 5.68 -15.36
N GLU A 208 -3.64 5.12 -16.50
CA GLU A 208 -4.58 5.78 -17.41
C GLU A 208 -5.94 5.99 -16.73
N PHE A 209 -6.43 4.96 -16.02
CA PHE A 209 -7.67 5.05 -15.25
C PHE A 209 -7.58 6.12 -14.17
N ALA A 210 -6.52 6.12 -13.36
CA ALA A 210 -6.31 7.12 -12.32
C ALA A 210 -6.34 8.55 -12.86
N LYS A 211 -5.67 8.78 -13.99
CA LYS A 211 -5.58 10.11 -14.60
C LYS A 211 -6.94 10.58 -15.14
N LEU A 212 -7.68 9.71 -15.82
CA LEU A 212 -9.00 10.05 -16.35
C LEU A 212 -10.02 10.27 -15.22
N ASP A 213 -10.03 9.39 -14.21
CA ASP A 213 -10.91 9.51 -13.04
C ASP A 213 -10.63 10.78 -12.23
N TYR A 214 -9.35 11.06 -11.95
CA TYR A 214 -8.94 12.25 -11.22
C TYR A 214 -9.41 13.53 -11.93
N ASN A 215 -9.19 13.63 -13.24
CA ASN A 215 -9.62 14.78 -14.01
C ASN A 215 -11.15 14.90 -14.09
N ALA A 216 -11.87 13.78 -14.15
CA ALA A 216 -13.32 13.77 -14.19
C ALA A 216 -13.94 14.36 -12.91
N LEU A 217 -13.47 13.92 -11.74
CA LEU A 217 -13.94 14.49 -10.48
C LEU A 217 -13.41 15.90 -10.23
N GLN A 218 -12.19 16.22 -10.66
CA GLN A 218 -11.69 17.59 -10.57
C GLN A 218 -12.58 18.58 -11.33
N PHE A 219 -13.09 18.18 -12.50
CA PHE A 219 -14.05 18.96 -13.27
C PHE A 219 -15.39 19.11 -12.53
N LEU A 220 -15.89 18.02 -11.93
CA LEU A 220 -17.11 18.06 -11.12
C LEU A 220 -16.97 19.04 -9.93
N HIS A 221 -15.88 18.92 -9.14
CA HIS A 221 -15.62 19.81 -8.01
C HIS A 221 -15.54 21.29 -8.43
N GLN A 222 -14.94 21.59 -9.60
CA GLN A 222 -14.89 22.96 -10.10
C GLN A 222 -16.28 23.53 -10.41
N LYS A 223 -17.16 22.68 -10.95
CA LYS A 223 -18.55 23.06 -11.19
C LYS A 223 -19.29 23.32 -9.87
N GLU A 224 -19.17 22.42 -8.90
CA GLU A 224 -19.78 22.55 -7.57
C GLU A 224 -19.29 23.81 -6.83
N ILE A 225 -17.99 24.11 -6.88
CA ILE A 225 -17.44 25.34 -6.29
C ILE A 225 -18.04 26.58 -6.95
N SER A 226 -18.19 26.56 -8.29
CA SER A 226 -18.79 27.68 -9.03
C SER A 226 -20.25 27.92 -8.64
N GLU A 227 -21.00 26.84 -8.32
CA GLU A 227 -22.38 26.92 -7.86
C GLU A 227 -22.49 27.43 -6.42
N VAL A 228 -21.55 27.07 -5.53
CA VAL A 228 -21.52 27.56 -4.14
C VAL A 228 -21.11 29.04 -4.06
N GLN A 229 -20.33 29.52 -5.02
CA GLN A 229 -19.87 30.91 -5.07
C GLN A 229 -20.85 31.86 -5.76
N ALA A 230 -21.91 31.35 -6.39
CA ALA A 230 -22.94 32.12 -7.09
C ALA A 230 -24.10 32.53 -6.15
#